data_AF-A0AAD6VJE9-F1
#
_entry.id   AF-A0AAD6VJE9-F1
#
_cell.length_a   1.000
_cell.length_b   1.000
_cell.length_c   1.000
_cell.angle_alpha   90.00
_cell.angle_beta   90.00
_cell.angle_gamma   90.00
#
_symmetry.space_group_name_H-M   'P 1'
#
loop_
_entity.id
_entity.type
_entity.pdbx_description
1 polymer ?
#
loop_
_entity_poly.entity_id
_entity_poly.type
_entity_poly.pdbx_seq_one_letter_code
_entity_poly.pdbx_strand_id
1 'polypeptide(L)'
;MIAMRVDMFLTRFAQHQFFFLDATELRIAIFGSLSAAHSRRDVLSRGLLNAMFLWASRDFMADGFSEEDLLARTVTDIANDTMLIDSWQRTLQAIQAQVLLSLYHMDTGRFLEGRYHCAAVTSLAYSTNLHQLGYPSLTGPFPPDFLQHSLPVDADNAQSAKLIGAFRSIVILNNYWVAATGAPSNVPSGTMIGAPWLTSYQVTHLPSVSVVTHNDVSGMSPFALLANASTFLERTIAFTAQHQGLPHPAEFAALDARLETFRASLRIICDGVGAPRTTQLCLAIPIFVNAAILQLHAPRNISSSAALHKCFAAARDVAALLADARLGDWEHPDPVFGPILAAFAEFLIGQLPSGLPSVPAYLSAGKCHAAVQQRYTAAQVSLGLGVFPQQ
;
A
#
# COMPACT_ATOMS: atom_id res chain seq x y z
N MET A 1 -28.16 11.66 3.48
CA MET A 1 -27.39 10.99 2.40
C MET A 1 -25.89 11.22 2.54
N ILE A 2 -25.37 12.46 2.48
CA ILE A 2 -23.92 12.74 2.63
C ILE A 2 -23.35 12.15 3.93
N ALA A 3 -24.03 12.37 5.07
CA ALA A 3 -23.57 11.86 6.37
C ALA A 3 -23.39 10.34 6.39
N MET A 4 -24.42 9.62 5.95
CA MET A 4 -24.41 8.16 5.84
C MET A 4 -23.26 7.63 4.99
N ARG A 5 -22.96 8.26 3.84
CA ARG A 5 -21.85 7.82 2.96
C ARG A 5 -20.49 8.03 3.60
N VAL A 6 -20.29 9.18 4.25
CA VAL A 6 -19.06 9.46 5.00
C VAL A 6 -18.89 8.47 6.13
N ASP A 7 -19.95 8.20 6.90
CA ASP A 7 -19.90 7.25 8.00
C ASP A 7 -19.57 5.84 7.51
N MET A 8 -20.19 5.40 6.41
CA MET A 8 -19.90 4.10 5.81
C MET A 8 -18.46 3.99 5.30
N PHE A 9 -17.97 5.01 4.59
CA PHE A 9 -16.57 5.10 4.19
C PHE A 9 -15.65 5.00 5.42
N LEU A 10 -15.95 5.75 6.49
CA LEU A 10 -15.14 5.76 7.70
C LEU A 10 -15.20 4.43 8.47
N THR A 11 -16.33 3.71 8.45
CA THR A 11 -16.41 2.37 9.04
C THR A 11 -15.36 1.44 8.42
N ARG A 12 -15.14 1.54 7.11
CA ARG A 12 -14.13 0.75 6.39
C ARG A 12 -12.72 1.32 6.52
N PHE A 13 -12.55 2.63 6.33
CA PHE A 13 -11.25 3.25 6.12
C PHE A 13 -10.64 3.91 7.37
N ALA A 14 -11.40 4.26 8.41
CA ALA A 14 -10.85 5.03 9.54
C ALA A 14 -9.68 4.34 10.26
N GLN A 15 -9.64 3.00 10.19
CA GLN A 15 -8.56 2.19 10.76
C GLN A 15 -7.63 1.61 9.68
N HIS A 16 -7.87 1.88 8.40
CA HIS A 16 -7.08 1.31 7.31
C HIS A 16 -5.69 1.93 7.26
N GLN A 17 -4.67 1.16 6.91
CA GLN A 17 -3.28 1.65 6.79
C GLN A 17 -3.06 2.73 5.73
N PHE A 18 -4.05 2.99 4.87
CA PHE A 18 -3.97 3.98 3.80
C PHE A 18 -4.79 5.22 4.07
N PHE A 19 -5.47 5.28 5.23
CA PHE A 19 -6.19 6.46 5.68
C PHE A 19 -5.45 7.05 6.89
N PHE A 20 -4.78 8.17 6.67
CA PHE A 20 -3.91 8.81 7.67
C PHE A 20 -4.46 10.16 8.16
N LEU A 21 -5.64 10.56 7.69
CA LEU A 21 -6.36 11.71 8.24
C LEU A 21 -7.14 11.32 9.50
N ASP A 22 -7.34 12.28 10.40
CA ASP A 22 -8.15 12.03 11.61
C ASP A 22 -9.64 11.99 11.25
N ALA A 23 -10.27 10.85 11.49
CA ALA A 23 -11.68 10.63 11.16
C ALA A 23 -12.62 11.55 11.96
N THR A 24 -12.24 11.93 13.19
CA THR A 24 -13.02 12.83 14.04
C THR A 24 -12.94 14.26 13.53
N GLU A 25 -11.73 14.75 13.23
CA GLU A 25 -11.51 16.06 12.60
C GLU A 25 -12.27 16.15 11.28
N LEU A 26 -12.25 15.08 10.47
CA LEU A 26 -12.98 15.01 9.21
C LEU A 26 -14.50 15.09 9.43
N ARG A 27 -15.05 14.33 10.38
CA ARG A 27 -16.49 14.41 10.73
C ARG A 27 -16.88 15.80 11.20
N ILE A 28 -16.07 16.43 12.05
CA ILE A 28 -16.30 17.79 12.52
C ILE A 28 -16.25 18.79 11.35
N ALA A 29 -15.29 18.63 10.42
CA ALA A 29 -15.17 19.48 9.24
C ALA A 29 -16.39 19.37 8.32
N ILE A 30 -16.94 18.16 8.15
CA ILE A 30 -18.09 17.91 7.26
C ILE A 30 -19.42 18.28 7.93
N PHE A 31 -19.61 17.99 9.22
CA PHE A 31 -20.92 18.09 9.91
C PHE A 31 -21.02 19.17 10.98
N GLY A 32 -19.92 19.81 11.39
CA GLY A 32 -19.93 20.83 12.44
C GLY A 32 -20.93 21.96 12.13
N SER A 33 -21.57 22.56 13.15
CA SER A 33 -22.68 23.53 12.95
C SER A 33 -22.19 24.86 12.34
N LEU A 34 -22.92 25.39 11.35
CA LEU A 34 -22.63 26.50 10.42
C LEU A 34 -22.19 27.87 11.00
N SER A 35 -21.91 28.01 12.30
CA SER A 35 -21.73 29.33 12.95
C SER A 35 -20.49 30.15 12.49
N ALA A 36 -19.64 29.60 11.62
CA ALA A 36 -18.51 30.32 11.00
C ALA A 36 -18.41 29.98 9.50
N ALA A 37 -19.41 30.41 8.71
CA ALA A 37 -19.59 30.01 7.31
C ALA A 37 -18.49 30.48 6.33
N HIS A 38 -17.63 31.43 6.72
CA HIS A 38 -16.62 32.00 5.81
C HIS A 38 -15.22 31.36 5.91
N SER A 39 -14.93 30.58 6.94
CA SER A 39 -13.62 29.89 7.12
C SER A 39 -13.66 28.39 6.82
N ARG A 40 -14.83 27.86 6.41
CA ARG A 40 -15.08 26.40 6.33
C ARG A 40 -14.96 25.77 4.95
N ARG A 41 -15.10 26.54 3.88
CA ARG A 41 -14.90 26.03 2.51
C ARG A 41 -13.42 25.67 2.24
N ASP A 42 -12.52 26.10 3.12
CA ASP A 42 -11.10 25.78 3.03
C ASP A 42 -10.68 24.49 3.74
N VAL A 43 -11.60 23.81 4.44
CA VAL A 43 -11.21 22.74 5.38
C VAL A 43 -11.14 21.35 4.73
N LEU A 44 -11.96 21.05 3.72
CA LEU A 44 -11.93 19.75 3.03
C LEU A 44 -11.85 19.93 1.50
N SER A 45 -10.95 19.18 0.88
CA SER A 45 -10.76 19.17 -0.58
C SER A 45 -11.92 18.46 -1.26
N ARG A 46 -12.33 18.95 -2.44
CA ARG A 46 -13.44 18.37 -3.20
C ARG A 46 -13.08 16.99 -3.73
N GLY A 47 -11.84 16.84 -4.18
CA GLY A 47 -11.26 15.58 -4.64
C GLY A 47 -11.30 14.51 -3.55
N LEU A 48 -10.95 14.84 -2.31
CA LEU A 48 -11.04 13.90 -1.19
C LEU A 48 -12.47 13.49 -0.88
N LEU A 49 -13.40 14.46 -0.82
CA LEU A 49 -14.81 14.15 -0.55
C LEU A 49 -15.42 13.25 -1.63
N ASN A 50 -15.14 13.52 -2.91
CA ASN A 50 -15.60 12.68 -4.02
C ASN A 50 -14.95 11.29 -4.00
N ALA A 51 -13.66 11.19 -3.66
CA ALA A 51 -13.00 9.89 -3.49
C ALA A 51 -13.65 9.05 -2.37
N MET A 52 -14.03 9.68 -1.25
CA MET A 52 -14.77 9.02 -0.18
C MET A 52 -16.15 8.54 -0.66
N PHE A 53 -16.88 9.37 -1.41
CA PHE A 53 -18.17 8.97 -1.98
C PHE A 53 -18.06 7.87 -3.02
N LEU A 54 -17.00 7.86 -3.83
CA LEU A 54 -16.72 6.81 -4.78
C LEU A 54 -16.55 5.47 -4.06
N TRP A 55 -15.72 5.42 -3.02
CA TRP A 55 -15.57 4.21 -2.19
C TRP A 55 -16.87 3.81 -1.50
N ALA A 56 -17.60 4.77 -0.93
CA ALA A 56 -18.90 4.50 -0.31
C ALA A 56 -19.92 3.92 -1.31
N SER A 57 -19.91 4.37 -2.57
CA SER A 57 -20.87 3.88 -3.57
C SER A 57 -20.69 2.39 -3.91
N ARG A 58 -19.48 1.83 -3.73
CA ARG A 58 -19.23 0.42 -3.99
C ARG A 58 -19.86 -0.51 -2.97
N ASP A 59 -19.93 -0.07 -1.73
CA ASP A 59 -20.52 -0.85 -0.64
C ASP A 59 -22.05 -0.65 -0.59
N PHE A 60 -22.58 0.33 -1.33
CA PHE A 60 -24.01 0.69 -1.34
C PHE A 60 -24.55 0.96 -2.75
N MET A 61 -25.21 -0.06 -3.32
CA MET A 61 -25.80 -0.02 -4.66
C MET A 61 -27.11 0.79 -4.77
N ALA A 62 -27.57 1.45 -3.69
CA ALA A 62 -28.96 1.92 -3.62
C ALA A 62 -29.22 3.36 -4.14
N ASP A 63 -28.20 4.09 -4.60
CA ASP A 63 -28.38 5.47 -5.03
C ASP A 63 -28.03 5.67 -6.50
N GLY A 64 -28.93 6.28 -7.28
CA GLY A 64 -28.85 6.50 -8.73
C GLY A 64 -27.75 7.45 -9.24
N PHE A 65 -26.57 7.45 -8.62
CA PHE A 65 -25.37 8.02 -9.20
C PHE A 65 -24.61 6.94 -9.95
N SER A 66 -24.24 7.21 -11.19
CA SER A 66 -23.29 6.35 -11.90
C SER A 66 -21.94 6.39 -11.18
N GLU A 67 -21.38 5.23 -10.85
CA GLU A 67 -20.02 5.09 -10.32
C GLU A 67 -19.01 5.76 -11.27
N GLU A 68 -19.25 5.70 -12.57
CA GLU A 68 -18.43 6.33 -13.61
C GLU A 68 -18.47 7.86 -13.53
N ASP A 69 -19.65 8.46 -13.27
CA ASP A 69 -19.78 9.90 -13.08
C ASP A 69 -19.03 10.36 -11.82
N LEU A 70 -19.13 9.60 -10.74
CA LEU A 70 -18.39 9.88 -9.49
C LEU A 70 -16.89 9.76 -9.70
N LEU A 71 -16.44 8.74 -10.42
CA LEU A 71 -15.03 8.56 -10.78
C LEU A 71 -14.50 9.73 -11.61
N ALA A 72 -15.22 10.12 -12.68
CA ALA A 72 -14.83 11.24 -13.54
C ALA A 72 -14.74 12.57 -12.76
N ARG A 73 -15.70 12.82 -11.87
CA ARG A 73 -15.68 13.99 -10.97
C ARG A 73 -14.53 13.94 -9.98
N THR A 74 -14.25 12.77 -9.41
CA THR A 74 -13.15 12.57 -8.46
C THR A 74 -11.81 12.89 -9.10
N VAL A 75 -11.53 12.33 -10.30
CA VAL A 75 -10.29 12.59 -11.04
C VAL A 75 -10.12 14.10 -11.33
N THR A 76 -11.18 14.75 -11.80
CA THR A 76 -11.18 16.18 -12.14
C THR A 76 -10.92 17.05 -10.90
N ASP A 77 -11.61 16.78 -9.79
CA ASP A 77 -11.49 17.58 -8.57
C ASP A 77 -10.14 17.36 -7.88
N ILE A 78 -9.57 16.15 -7.92
CA ILE A 78 -8.21 15.89 -7.41
C ILE A 78 -7.16 16.67 -8.22
N ALA A 79 -7.29 16.73 -9.54
CA ALA A 79 -6.38 17.50 -10.38
C ALA A 79 -6.45 19.00 -10.03
N ASN A 80 -7.66 19.53 -9.86
CA ASN A 80 -7.88 20.92 -9.45
C ASN A 80 -7.32 21.20 -8.04
N ASP A 81 -7.56 20.32 -7.08
CA ASP A 81 -7.07 20.47 -5.70
C ASP A 81 -5.53 20.46 -5.65
N THR A 82 -4.88 19.67 -6.50
CA THR A 82 -3.41 19.60 -6.58
C THR A 82 -2.80 20.91 -7.09
N MET A 83 -3.50 21.64 -7.97
CA MET A 83 -3.07 22.96 -8.45
C MET A 83 -3.25 24.07 -7.42
N LEU A 84 -4.08 23.84 -6.40
CA LEU A 84 -4.44 24.82 -5.37
C LEU A 84 -3.78 24.52 -4.02
N ILE A 85 -2.68 23.75 -4.01
CA ILE A 85 -1.96 23.44 -2.77
C ILE A 85 -1.30 24.71 -2.22
N ASP A 86 -1.80 25.18 -1.08
CA ASP A 86 -1.33 26.37 -0.37
C ASP A 86 -0.89 26.09 1.08
N SER A 87 -1.11 24.87 1.56
CA SER A 87 -0.93 24.50 2.96
C SER A 87 -0.68 23.01 3.13
N TRP A 88 -0.03 22.62 4.23
CA TRP A 88 0.23 21.21 4.56
C TRP A 88 -1.05 20.37 4.69
N GLN A 89 -2.12 20.98 5.19
CA GLN A 89 -3.41 20.31 5.29
C GLN A 89 -3.98 20.00 3.91
N ARG A 90 -3.92 20.95 2.95
CA ARG A 90 -4.33 20.71 1.57
C ARG A 90 -3.45 19.67 0.88
N THR A 91 -2.13 19.71 1.09
CA THR A 91 -1.20 18.69 0.62
C THR A 91 -1.60 17.30 1.11
N LEU A 92 -1.84 17.13 2.41
CA LEU A 92 -2.24 15.85 2.99
C LEU A 92 -3.58 15.35 2.43
N GLN A 93 -4.55 16.23 2.21
CA GLN A 93 -5.83 15.86 1.61
C GLN A 93 -5.70 15.44 0.14
N ALA A 94 -4.89 16.16 -0.65
CA ALA A 94 -4.59 15.79 -2.03
C ALA A 94 -3.89 14.43 -2.09
N ILE A 95 -2.88 14.19 -1.24
CA ILE A 95 -2.22 12.88 -1.11
C ILE A 95 -3.23 11.81 -0.72
N GLN A 96 -4.08 12.05 0.29
CA GLN A 96 -5.07 11.08 0.76
C GLN A 96 -6.06 10.71 -0.35
N ALA A 97 -6.53 11.69 -1.12
CA ALA A 97 -7.43 11.48 -2.24
C ALA A 97 -6.77 10.66 -3.36
N GLN A 98 -5.52 10.96 -3.72
CA GLN A 98 -4.74 10.21 -4.70
C GLN A 98 -4.48 8.77 -4.26
N VAL A 99 -4.16 8.54 -2.97
CA VAL A 99 -4.01 7.19 -2.39
C VAL A 99 -5.30 6.39 -2.51
N LEU A 100 -6.44 6.98 -2.12
CA LEU A 100 -7.75 6.32 -2.21
C LEU A 100 -8.13 6.00 -3.66
N LEU A 101 -7.88 6.91 -4.60
CA LEU A 101 -8.17 6.70 -6.01
C LEU A 101 -7.27 5.63 -6.63
N SER A 102 -5.99 5.62 -6.27
CA SER A 102 -5.06 4.56 -6.68
C SER A 102 -5.53 3.19 -6.17
N LEU A 103 -5.87 3.07 -4.89
CA LEU A 103 -6.42 1.83 -4.34
C LEU A 103 -7.73 1.40 -5.01
N TYR A 104 -8.61 2.35 -5.33
CA TYR A 104 -9.87 2.07 -6.00
C TYR A 104 -9.62 1.46 -7.39
N HIS A 105 -8.65 2.00 -8.11
CA HIS A 105 -8.22 1.44 -9.39
C HIS A 105 -7.57 0.07 -9.25
N MET A 106 -6.81 -0.21 -8.18
CA MET A 106 -6.31 -1.55 -7.91
C MET A 106 -7.46 -2.54 -7.68
N ASP A 107 -8.44 -2.15 -6.86
CA ASP A 107 -9.58 -2.99 -6.50
C ASP A 107 -10.57 -3.21 -7.67
N THR A 108 -10.60 -2.30 -8.65
CA THR A 108 -11.36 -2.46 -9.91
C THR A 108 -10.53 -3.07 -11.04
N GLY A 109 -9.25 -3.38 -10.81
CA GLY A 109 -8.33 -3.90 -11.83
C GLY A 109 -7.91 -2.87 -12.90
N ARG A 110 -8.15 -1.57 -12.72
CA ARG A 110 -7.69 -0.52 -13.64
C ARG A 110 -6.23 -0.16 -13.36
N PHE A 111 -5.33 -1.10 -13.64
CA PHE A 111 -3.97 -1.04 -13.12
C PHE A 111 -3.13 0.10 -13.70
N LEU A 112 -3.36 0.49 -14.96
CA LEU A 112 -2.62 1.59 -15.58
C LEU A 112 -2.95 2.92 -14.89
N GLU A 113 -4.24 3.20 -14.72
CA GLU A 113 -4.78 4.37 -14.06
C GLU A 113 -4.36 4.40 -12.60
N GLY A 114 -4.47 3.27 -11.90
CA GLY A 114 -4.06 3.17 -10.50
C GLY A 114 -2.57 3.41 -10.29
N ARG A 115 -1.72 2.93 -11.21
CA ARG A 115 -0.27 3.25 -11.20
C ARG A 115 0.02 4.71 -11.52
N TYR A 116 -0.73 5.32 -12.43
CA TYR A 116 -0.61 6.75 -12.71
C TYR A 116 -0.84 7.58 -11.43
N HIS A 117 -1.93 7.29 -10.70
CA HIS A 117 -2.22 7.95 -9.42
C HIS A 117 -1.18 7.62 -8.33
N CYS A 118 -0.65 6.40 -8.31
CA CYS A 118 0.45 6.02 -7.42
C CYS A 118 1.75 6.81 -7.70
N ALA A 119 2.08 6.99 -8.98
CA ALA A 119 3.24 7.77 -9.39
C ALA A 119 3.05 9.24 -9.04
N ALA A 120 1.86 9.80 -9.29
CA ALA A 120 1.51 11.17 -8.94
C ALA A 120 1.66 11.43 -7.42
N VAL A 121 1.17 10.52 -6.57
CA VAL A 121 1.31 10.69 -5.12
C VAL A 121 2.75 10.54 -4.63
N THR A 122 3.54 9.68 -5.28
CA THR A 122 4.97 9.55 -4.98
C THR A 122 5.70 10.84 -5.38
N SER A 123 5.46 11.37 -6.58
CA SER A 123 6.02 12.66 -7.00
C SER A 123 5.65 13.80 -6.04
N LEU A 124 4.39 13.85 -5.60
CA LEU A 124 3.94 14.86 -4.65
C LEU A 124 4.66 14.75 -3.30
N ALA A 125 4.79 13.53 -2.75
CA ALA A 125 5.52 13.30 -1.50
C ALA A 125 6.99 13.72 -1.56
N TYR A 126 7.61 13.56 -2.74
CA TYR A 126 8.99 13.95 -2.96
C TYR A 126 9.14 15.45 -3.16
N SER A 127 8.28 16.08 -3.96
CA SER A 127 8.30 17.53 -4.17
C SER A 127 8.01 18.31 -2.90
N THR A 128 7.27 17.72 -1.95
CA THR A 128 7.00 18.31 -0.64
C THR A 128 7.91 17.75 0.47
N ASN A 129 9.03 17.11 0.11
CA ASN A 129 10.06 16.63 1.05
C ASN A 129 9.57 15.72 2.18
N LEU A 130 8.44 15.00 2.03
CA LEU A 130 7.96 14.06 3.05
C LEU A 130 8.95 12.91 3.29
N HIS A 131 9.75 12.58 2.28
CA HIS A 131 10.82 11.59 2.40
C HIS A 131 11.96 12.03 3.33
N GLN A 132 12.09 13.33 3.63
CA GLN A 132 13.17 13.89 4.48
C GLN A 132 12.72 14.17 5.92
N LEU A 133 11.47 13.84 6.28
CA LEU A 133 10.94 14.03 7.63
C LEU A 133 11.86 13.37 8.66
N GLY A 134 12.28 14.10 9.69
CA GLY A 134 13.12 13.57 10.78
C GLY A 134 14.64 13.70 10.57
N TYR A 135 15.10 14.18 9.42
CA TYR A 135 16.47 14.68 9.34
C TYR A 135 16.56 16.10 9.91
N PRO A 136 17.58 16.41 10.72
CA PRO A 136 17.89 17.81 11.02
C PRO A 136 18.14 18.47 9.67
N SER A 137 17.31 19.47 9.33
CA SER A 137 17.41 20.21 8.07
C SER A 137 18.88 20.52 7.83
N LEU A 138 19.47 19.88 6.81
CA LEU A 138 20.82 20.19 6.41
C LEU A 138 20.76 21.64 5.95
N THR A 139 21.22 22.55 6.81
CA THR A 139 21.23 23.99 6.61
C THR A 139 22.20 24.31 5.47
N GLY A 140 21.79 24.00 4.24
CA GLY A 140 22.39 24.52 3.03
C GLY A 140 22.01 25.99 2.87
N PRO A 141 22.85 26.83 2.25
CA PRO A 141 22.68 28.28 2.32
C PRO A 141 21.41 28.83 1.64
N PHE A 142 20.70 28.07 0.80
CA PHE A 142 19.50 28.55 0.08
C PHE A 142 18.54 27.41 -0.34
N PRO A 143 17.61 26.96 0.51
CA PRO A 143 16.42 26.29 -0.01
C PRO A 143 15.48 27.35 -0.65
N PRO A 144 14.91 27.09 -1.84
CA PRO A 144 13.91 27.96 -2.45
C PRO A 144 12.75 28.25 -1.47
N ASP A 145 12.21 29.48 -1.47
CA ASP A 145 11.20 29.95 -0.50
C ASP A 145 9.94 29.06 -0.38
N PHE A 146 9.54 28.35 -1.44
CA PHE A 146 8.42 27.39 -1.35
C PHE A 146 8.76 26.10 -0.60
N LEU A 147 10.06 25.77 -0.46
CA LEU A 147 10.59 24.71 0.40
C LEU A 147 10.89 25.23 1.82
N GLN A 148 10.86 26.56 2.04
CA GLN A 148 11.00 27.20 3.35
C GLN A 148 9.69 27.29 4.14
N HIS A 149 8.60 26.71 3.64
CA HIS A 149 7.59 26.10 4.52
C HIS A 149 8.19 24.88 5.23
N SER A 150 9.35 25.09 5.84
CA SER A 150 9.93 24.35 6.94
C SER A 150 8.74 23.89 7.76
N LEU A 151 8.61 22.57 7.94
CA LEU A 151 7.80 22.05 9.02
C LEU A 151 8.05 22.95 10.23
N PRO A 152 7.00 23.48 10.87
CA PRO A 152 7.19 24.31 12.04
C PRO A 152 8.22 23.61 12.91
N VAL A 153 9.33 24.27 13.23
CA VAL A 153 10.38 23.66 14.05
C VAL A 153 9.80 23.25 15.42
N ASP A 154 8.64 23.81 15.75
CA ASP A 154 7.76 23.50 16.86
C ASP A 154 6.50 22.69 16.47
N ALA A 155 6.48 22.01 15.32
CA ALA A 155 5.32 21.25 14.87
C ALA A 155 5.01 20.21 15.92
N ASP A 156 3.85 20.38 16.57
CA ASP A 156 3.29 19.45 17.54
C ASP A 156 3.57 18.02 17.06
N ASN A 157 4.12 17.19 17.96
CA ASN A 157 4.50 15.81 17.66
C ASN A 157 3.40 15.05 16.89
N ALA A 158 2.13 15.43 17.09
CA ALA A 158 0.97 14.94 16.34
C ALA A 158 1.03 15.20 14.83
N GLN A 159 1.37 16.40 14.36
CA GLN A 159 1.43 16.71 12.92
C GLN A 159 2.55 15.93 12.22
N SER A 160 3.73 15.89 12.85
CA SER A 160 4.86 15.10 12.35
C SER A 160 4.50 13.61 12.25
N ALA A 161 3.79 13.07 13.24
CA ALA A 161 3.29 11.69 13.20
C ALA A 161 2.30 11.45 12.04
N LYS A 162 1.38 12.38 11.77
CA LYS A 162 0.46 12.31 10.62
C LYS A 162 1.22 12.27 9.29
N LEU A 163 2.24 13.13 9.12
CA LEU A 163 3.05 13.20 7.89
C LEU A 163 3.92 11.95 7.69
N ILE A 164 4.54 11.43 8.76
CA ILE A 164 5.28 10.16 8.70
C ILE A 164 4.33 9.01 8.34
N GLY A 165 3.13 8.98 8.92
CA GLY A 165 2.08 8.02 8.59
C GLY A 165 1.67 8.08 7.12
N ALA A 166 1.46 9.29 6.60
CA ALA A 166 1.16 9.52 5.19
C ALA A 166 2.28 9.00 4.28
N PHE A 167 3.54 9.37 4.56
CA PHE A 167 4.67 8.91 3.77
C PHE A 167 4.83 7.39 3.75
N ARG A 168 4.70 6.73 4.92
CA ARG A 168 4.72 5.26 5.01
C ARG A 168 3.60 4.63 4.18
N SER A 169 2.40 5.22 4.19
CA SER A 169 1.26 4.76 3.38
C SER A 169 1.59 4.79 1.89
N ILE A 170 2.28 5.85 1.44
CA ILE A 170 2.69 6.02 0.04
C ILE A 170 3.74 4.98 -0.36
N VAL A 171 4.72 4.71 0.51
CA VAL A 171 5.73 3.66 0.25
C VAL A 171 5.06 2.29 0.13
N ILE A 172 4.16 1.95 1.06
CA ILE A 172 3.42 0.69 1.01
C ILE A 172 2.60 0.60 -0.28
N LEU A 173 1.86 1.65 -0.62
CA LEU A 173 1.06 1.70 -1.86
C LEU A 173 1.93 1.49 -3.10
N ASN A 174 3.07 2.19 -3.20
CA ASN A 174 4.02 2.00 -4.30
C ASN A 174 4.50 0.54 -4.39
N ASN A 175 4.87 -0.05 -3.26
CA ASN A 175 5.35 -1.43 -3.20
C ASN A 175 4.23 -2.42 -3.55
N TYR A 176 2.97 -2.12 -3.21
CA TYR A 176 1.81 -2.90 -3.61
C TYR A 176 1.65 -2.91 -5.12
N TRP A 177 1.81 -1.75 -5.77
CA TRP A 177 1.79 -1.66 -7.23
C TRP A 177 2.94 -2.39 -7.90
N VAL A 178 4.15 -2.36 -7.33
CA VAL A 178 5.28 -3.17 -7.81
C VAL A 178 4.93 -4.65 -7.71
N ALA A 179 4.40 -5.11 -6.57
CA ALA A 179 3.99 -6.49 -6.37
C ALA A 179 2.89 -6.93 -7.34
N ALA A 180 1.87 -6.08 -7.55
CA ALA A 180 0.72 -6.40 -8.39
C ALA A 180 1.03 -6.42 -9.88
N THR A 181 2.03 -5.64 -10.34
CA THR A 181 2.31 -5.45 -11.78
C THR A 181 3.67 -5.97 -12.22
N GLY A 182 4.56 -6.29 -11.28
CA GLY A 182 5.96 -6.63 -11.56
C GLY A 182 6.78 -5.48 -12.15
N ALA A 183 6.22 -4.27 -12.21
CA ALA A 183 6.86 -3.14 -12.85
C ALA A 183 7.78 -2.37 -11.89
N PRO A 184 8.70 -1.53 -12.41
CA PRO A 184 9.63 -0.79 -11.56
C PRO A 184 8.91 0.14 -10.57
N SER A 185 9.54 0.30 -9.41
CA SER A 185 9.14 1.25 -8.37
C SER A 185 9.15 2.69 -8.87
N ASN A 186 8.19 3.49 -8.44
CA ASN A 186 8.18 4.94 -8.71
C ASN A 186 9.13 5.70 -7.77
N VAL A 187 9.64 5.05 -6.73
CA VAL A 187 10.64 5.62 -5.82
C VAL A 187 11.99 5.65 -6.52
N PRO A 188 12.63 6.82 -6.70
CA PRO A 188 13.91 6.91 -7.36
C PRO A 188 14.99 6.10 -6.64
N SER A 189 15.74 5.31 -7.39
CA SER A 189 16.89 4.55 -6.88
C SER A 189 17.91 5.48 -6.22
N GLY A 190 18.42 5.09 -5.05
CA GLY A 190 19.40 5.88 -4.31
C GLY A 190 18.81 7.02 -3.48
N THR A 191 17.48 7.23 -3.47
CA THR A 191 16.87 8.19 -2.55
C THR A 191 17.12 7.76 -1.11
N MET A 192 17.68 8.66 -0.32
CA MET A 192 17.73 8.53 1.13
C MET A 192 16.35 8.81 1.71
N ILE A 193 15.74 7.81 2.35
CA ILE A 193 14.47 7.97 3.06
C ILE A 193 14.79 8.24 4.52
N GLY A 194 14.57 9.48 4.93
CA GLY A 194 14.76 9.97 6.30
C GLY A 194 13.61 9.76 7.24
N ALA A 195 12.40 9.63 6.69
CA ALA A 195 11.20 9.38 7.46
C ALA A 195 11.48 8.26 8.47
N PRO A 196 11.51 8.55 9.79
CA PRO A 196 11.96 7.59 10.77
C PRO A 196 11.03 6.39 10.69
N TRP A 197 11.60 5.20 10.52
CA TRP A 197 10.85 3.93 10.48
C TRP A 197 10.38 3.50 11.87
N LEU A 198 10.92 4.11 12.93
CA LEU A 198 10.60 3.81 14.33
C LEU A 198 9.49 4.72 14.86
N THR A 199 8.69 4.18 15.79
CA THR A 199 7.64 4.89 16.54
C THR A 199 8.12 5.42 17.90
N SER A 200 9.35 5.11 18.30
CA SER A 200 9.95 5.64 19.52
C SER A 200 10.75 6.91 19.23
N TYR A 201 10.31 8.02 19.80
CA TYR A 201 10.88 9.37 19.71
C TYR A 201 12.29 9.54 20.34
N GLN A 202 13.09 8.48 20.43
CA GLN A 202 14.41 8.54 21.07
C GLN A 202 15.48 7.98 20.16
N VAL A 203 15.95 8.75 19.17
CA VAL A 203 17.26 8.51 18.56
C VAL A 203 17.94 9.84 18.24
N THR A 204 18.80 10.28 19.16
CA THR A 204 19.86 11.26 18.89
C THR A 204 20.98 10.58 18.10
N HIS A 205 21.35 11.17 16.96
CA HIS A 205 22.54 10.88 16.14
C HIS A 205 22.72 9.43 15.63
N LEU A 206 22.21 9.16 14.42
CA LEU A 206 22.69 8.06 13.57
C LEU A 206 23.16 8.58 12.21
N PRO A 207 24.27 8.06 11.66
CA PRO A 207 24.77 8.42 10.34
C PRO A 207 23.88 7.82 9.25
N SER A 208 23.80 8.54 8.13
CA SER A 208 23.08 8.27 6.88
C SER A 208 22.81 6.78 6.60
N VAL A 209 21.56 6.36 6.82
CA VAL A 209 21.13 4.96 6.65
C VAL A 209 20.58 4.74 5.24
N SER A 210 21.23 3.84 4.52
CA SER A 210 20.67 3.12 3.37
C SER A 210 19.36 2.45 3.77
N VAL A 211 18.29 2.74 3.04
CA VAL A 211 16.92 2.22 3.22
C VAL A 211 16.93 0.76 3.70
N VAL A 212 16.56 0.54 4.98
CA VAL A 212 16.38 -0.74 5.68
C VAL A 212 17.67 -1.46 6.12
N THR A 213 18.27 -1.04 7.24
CA THR A 213 19.29 -1.83 7.98
C THR A 213 19.01 -2.01 9.47
N HIS A 214 17.88 -1.52 10.00
CA HIS A 214 17.54 -1.75 11.40
C HIS A 214 16.98 -3.16 11.60
N ASN A 215 17.83 -4.04 12.16
CA ASN A 215 17.45 -5.40 12.57
C ASN A 215 16.68 -5.44 13.90
N ASP A 216 16.63 -4.33 14.64
CA ASP A 216 15.88 -4.26 15.88
C ASP A 216 14.41 -3.95 15.58
N VAL A 217 13.57 -4.95 15.84
CA VAL A 217 12.13 -4.91 15.58
C VAL A 217 11.34 -4.53 16.83
N SER A 218 12.03 -4.43 17.97
CA SER A 218 11.47 -4.05 19.25
C SER A 218 10.92 -2.63 19.20
N GLY A 219 9.61 -2.47 19.47
CA GLY A 219 8.96 -1.15 19.51
C GLY A 219 8.52 -0.59 18.17
N MET A 220 8.65 -1.35 17.06
CA MET A 220 8.03 -0.97 15.79
C MET A 220 6.53 -1.18 15.82
N SER A 221 5.77 -0.16 15.41
CA SER A 221 4.34 -0.34 15.12
C SER A 221 4.12 -1.38 14.01
N PRO A 222 3.02 -2.16 14.03
CA PRO A 222 2.67 -3.09 12.95
C PRO A 222 2.67 -2.44 11.56
N PHE A 223 2.30 -1.16 11.48
CA PHE A 223 2.33 -0.41 10.23
C PHE A 223 3.77 -0.18 9.69
N ALA A 224 4.74 0.07 10.59
CA ALA A 224 6.15 0.15 10.20
C ALA A 224 6.68 -1.22 9.73
N LEU A 225 6.26 -2.31 10.40
CA LEU A 225 6.60 -3.67 9.98
C LEU A 225 6.05 -3.99 8.59
N LEU A 226 4.81 -3.57 8.29
CA LEU A 226 4.23 -3.73 6.97
C LEU A 226 5.01 -2.94 5.91
N ALA A 227 5.42 -1.71 6.23
CA ALA A 227 6.23 -0.91 5.33
C ALA A 227 7.58 -1.59 5.02
N ASN A 228 8.25 -2.16 6.03
CA ASN A 228 9.48 -2.92 5.85
C ASN A 228 9.25 -4.20 5.04
N ALA A 229 8.21 -4.99 5.36
CA ALA A 229 7.88 -6.22 4.64
C ALA A 229 7.58 -5.95 3.15
N SER A 230 6.80 -4.90 2.85
CA SER A 230 6.50 -4.49 1.48
C SER A 230 7.76 -4.01 0.74
N THR A 231 8.70 -3.37 1.44
CA THR A 231 9.97 -2.93 0.86
C THR A 231 10.85 -4.14 0.52
N PHE A 232 10.90 -5.16 1.37
CA PHE A 232 11.60 -6.41 1.03
C PHE A 232 11.04 -7.05 -0.24
N LEU A 233 9.71 -7.10 -0.39
CA LEU A 233 9.07 -7.63 -1.59
C LEU A 233 9.42 -6.79 -2.84
N GLU A 234 9.33 -5.47 -2.75
CA GLU A 234 9.74 -4.57 -3.83
C GLU A 234 11.19 -4.82 -4.25
N ARG A 235 12.11 -4.91 -3.27
CA ARG A 235 13.53 -5.12 -3.53
C ARG A 235 13.82 -6.48 -4.15
N THR A 236 13.14 -7.54 -3.74
CA THR A 236 13.35 -8.87 -4.37
C THR A 236 12.79 -8.91 -5.79
N ILE A 237 11.68 -8.23 -6.07
CA ILE A 237 11.17 -8.05 -7.45
C ILE A 237 12.16 -7.27 -8.30
N ALA A 238 12.66 -6.13 -7.80
CA ALA A 238 13.65 -5.33 -8.52
C ALA A 238 14.95 -6.12 -8.76
N PHE A 239 15.44 -6.83 -7.76
CA PHE A 239 16.64 -7.66 -7.84
C PHE A 239 16.52 -8.75 -8.91
N THR A 240 15.39 -9.48 -8.91
CA THR A 240 15.15 -10.56 -9.87
C THR A 240 14.95 -10.04 -11.29
N ALA A 241 14.29 -8.89 -11.46
CA ALA A 241 14.14 -8.23 -12.75
C ALA A 241 15.48 -7.77 -13.34
N GLN A 242 16.41 -7.27 -12.51
CA GLN A 242 17.74 -6.85 -12.93
C GLN A 242 18.67 -8.03 -13.28
N HIS A 243 18.45 -9.19 -12.67
CA HIS A 243 19.35 -10.34 -12.75
C HIS A 243 18.73 -11.55 -13.45
N GLN A 244 18.04 -11.35 -14.58
CA GLN A 244 17.41 -12.42 -15.39
C GLN A 244 18.38 -13.50 -15.93
N GLY A 245 19.66 -13.48 -15.56
CA GLY A 245 20.66 -14.51 -15.84
C GLY A 245 21.30 -15.06 -14.57
N LEU A 246 22.48 -14.55 -14.21
CA LEU A 246 23.25 -15.00 -13.05
C LEU A 246 23.31 -13.88 -12.00
N PRO A 247 22.50 -13.94 -10.92
CA PRO A 247 22.56 -12.95 -9.86
C PRO A 247 23.93 -12.94 -9.18
N HIS A 248 24.41 -11.74 -8.81
CA HIS A 248 25.67 -11.61 -8.07
C HIS A 248 25.55 -12.38 -6.74
N PRO A 249 26.34 -13.45 -6.50
CA PRO A 249 26.10 -14.36 -5.38
C PRO A 249 26.13 -13.66 -4.01
N ALA A 250 26.99 -12.66 -3.86
CA ALA A 250 27.10 -11.90 -2.61
C ALA A 250 25.89 -11.02 -2.33
N GLU A 251 25.30 -10.39 -3.36
CA GLU A 251 24.12 -9.54 -3.20
C GLU A 251 22.88 -10.39 -2.88
N PHE A 252 22.74 -11.52 -3.58
CA PHE A 252 21.71 -12.52 -3.30
C PHE A 252 21.81 -13.01 -1.84
N ALA A 253 22.99 -13.43 -1.40
CA ALA A 253 23.19 -13.92 -0.04
C ALA A 253 22.93 -12.84 1.02
N ALA A 254 23.31 -11.60 0.75
CA ALA A 254 23.04 -10.48 1.65
C ALA A 254 21.53 -10.19 1.76
N LEU A 255 20.80 -10.20 0.65
CA LEU A 255 19.35 -9.98 0.63
C LEU A 255 18.60 -11.13 1.32
N ASP A 256 18.97 -12.38 1.03
CA ASP A 256 18.41 -13.58 1.67
C ASP A 256 18.64 -13.57 3.19
N ALA A 257 19.86 -13.29 3.64
CA ALA A 257 20.18 -13.22 5.07
C ALA A 257 19.36 -12.14 5.81
N ARG A 258 19.19 -10.96 5.20
CA ARG A 258 18.37 -9.88 5.78
C ARG A 258 16.90 -10.27 5.86
N LEU A 259 16.38 -10.90 4.81
CA LEU A 259 14.99 -11.34 4.75
C LEU A 259 14.69 -12.42 5.80
N GLU A 260 15.59 -13.39 5.98
CA GLU A 260 15.45 -14.43 7.02
C GLU A 260 15.59 -13.84 8.44
N THR A 261 16.49 -12.88 8.64
CA THR A 261 16.62 -12.17 9.94
C THR A 261 15.33 -11.43 10.27
N PHE A 262 14.74 -10.74 9.30
CA PHE A 262 13.46 -10.04 9.47
C PHE A 262 12.31 -11.03 9.69
N ARG A 263 12.26 -12.16 8.97
CA ARG A 263 11.24 -13.20 9.19
C ARG A 263 11.32 -13.78 10.61
N ALA A 264 12.53 -14.02 11.11
CA ALA A 264 12.74 -14.56 12.45
C ALA A 264 12.24 -13.62 13.56
N SER A 265 12.43 -12.31 13.39
CA SER A 265 11.99 -11.32 14.39
C SER A 265 10.48 -11.10 14.43
N LEU A 266 9.75 -11.38 13.34
CA LEU A 266 8.28 -11.26 13.30
C LEU A 266 7.55 -12.24 14.22
N ARG A 267 8.13 -13.43 14.46
CA ARG A 267 7.53 -14.45 15.33
C ARG A 267 7.32 -13.97 16.77
N ILE A 268 8.10 -12.98 17.21
CA ILE A 268 8.05 -12.45 18.58
C ILE A 268 6.88 -11.47 18.78
N ILE A 269 6.39 -10.84 17.72
CA ILE A 269 5.52 -9.65 17.82
C ILE A 269 4.04 -9.98 17.71
N CYS A 270 3.68 -11.05 16.98
CA CYS A 270 2.29 -11.32 16.64
C CYS A 270 1.50 -12.04 17.76
N ASP A 271 2.16 -12.54 18.80
CA ASP A 271 1.52 -13.35 19.86
C ASP A 271 0.69 -12.52 20.86
N GLY A 272 0.75 -11.19 20.80
CA GLY A 272 0.19 -10.31 21.84
C GLY A 272 -1.02 -9.46 21.46
N VAL A 273 -1.62 -9.61 20.27
CA VAL A 273 -2.54 -8.57 19.77
C VAL A 273 -4.00 -9.00 19.62
N GLY A 274 -4.90 -8.28 20.32
CA GLY A 274 -6.35 -8.52 20.30
C GLY A 274 -7.19 -7.52 19.49
N ALA A 275 -6.59 -6.57 18.77
CA ALA A 275 -7.34 -5.57 17.99
C ALA A 275 -7.51 -5.99 16.51
N PRO A 276 -8.70 -5.86 15.90
CA PRO A 276 -8.98 -6.30 14.51
C PRO A 276 -8.05 -5.68 13.45
N ARG A 277 -7.74 -4.37 13.57
CA ARG A 277 -6.78 -3.68 12.69
C ARG A 277 -5.41 -4.35 12.72
N THR A 278 -4.98 -4.74 13.91
CA THR A 278 -3.69 -5.40 14.05
C THR A 278 -3.75 -6.81 13.50
N THR A 279 -4.89 -7.49 13.54
CA THR A 279 -5.07 -8.81 12.90
C THR A 279 -4.80 -8.75 11.39
N GLN A 280 -5.35 -7.77 10.67
CA GLN A 280 -5.10 -7.61 9.23
C GLN A 280 -3.62 -7.29 8.94
N LEU A 281 -3.00 -6.40 9.71
CA LEU A 281 -1.57 -6.09 9.57
C LEU A 281 -0.69 -7.29 9.90
N CYS A 282 -0.98 -8.00 11.00
CA CYS A 282 -0.28 -9.20 11.44
C CYS A 282 -0.38 -10.34 10.42
N LEU A 283 -1.40 -10.36 9.59
CA LEU A 283 -1.51 -11.27 8.46
C LEU A 283 -0.77 -10.74 7.22
N ALA A 284 -0.94 -9.46 6.89
CA ALA A 284 -0.31 -8.85 5.73
C ALA A 284 1.21 -9.02 5.79
N ILE A 285 1.82 -8.64 6.92
CA ILE A 285 3.27 -8.67 7.13
C ILE A 285 3.91 -10.03 6.73
N PRO A 286 3.51 -11.18 7.29
CA PRO A 286 4.09 -12.47 6.92
C PRO A 286 3.73 -12.89 5.48
N ILE A 287 2.58 -12.51 4.93
CA ILE A 287 2.27 -12.74 3.51
C ILE A 287 3.29 -12.03 2.62
N PHE A 288 3.58 -10.75 2.88
CA PHE A 288 4.58 -9.97 2.14
C PHE A 288 6.00 -10.54 2.27
N VAL A 289 6.40 -10.96 3.48
CA VAL A 289 7.71 -11.58 3.70
C VAL A 289 7.84 -12.90 2.95
N ASN A 290 6.85 -13.78 3.04
CA ASN A 290 6.87 -15.05 2.31
C ASN A 290 6.82 -14.82 0.80
N ALA A 291 6.10 -13.78 0.33
CA ALA A 291 6.08 -13.43 -1.08
C ALA A 291 7.47 -12.97 -1.54
N ALA A 292 8.19 -12.20 -0.72
CA ALA A 292 9.55 -11.79 -1.01
C ALA A 292 10.50 -13.00 -1.12
N ILE A 293 10.33 -14.00 -0.24
CA ILE A 293 11.10 -15.26 -0.29
C ILE A 293 10.78 -16.02 -1.58
N LEU A 294 9.50 -16.18 -1.90
CA LEU A 294 9.08 -16.86 -3.13
C LEU A 294 9.69 -16.16 -4.35
N GLN A 295 9.59 -14.84 -4.45
CA GLN A 295 10.14 -14.07 -5.56
C GLN A 295 11.66 -14.24 -5.68
N LEU A 296 12.40 -14.18 -4.56
CA LEU A 296 13.86 -14.30 -4.55
C LEU A 296 14.34 -15.70 -5.00
N HIS A 297 13.63 -16.77 -4.61
CA HIS A 297 14.09 -18.15 -4.82
C HIS A 297 13.44 -18.85 -6.02
N ALA A 298 12.27 -18.41 -6.48
CA ALA A 298 11.54 -19.04 -7.59
C ALA A 298 12.37 -19.19 -8.88
N PRO A 299 13.16 -18.19 -9.33
CA PRO A 299 13.98 -18.34 -10.54
C PRO A 299 15.06 -19.44 -10.44
N ARG A 300 15.39 -19.90 -9.23
CA ARG A 300 16.47 -20.86 -8.94
C ARG A 300 15.96 -22.24 -8.55
N ASN A 301 14.64 -22.46 -8.53
CA ASN A 301 14.04 -23.70 -8.03
C ASN A 301 14.46 -24.95 -8.83
N ILE A 302 14.68 -24.83 -10.14
CA ILE A 302 15.13 -25.94 -11.01
C ILE A 302 16.58 -26.35 -10.69
N SER A 303 17.44 -25.38 -10.34
CA SER A 303 18.87 -25.61 -10.16
C SER A 303 19.28 -25.84 -8.70
N SER A 304 18.40 -25.62 -7.73
CA SER A 304 18.73 -25.72 -6.31
C SER A 304 17.57 -26.29 -5.49
N SER A 305 17.79 -27.50 -4.93
CA SER A 305 16.85 -28.12 -3.99
C SER A 305 16.61 -27.26 -2.75
N ALA A 306 17.61 -26.48 -2.32
CA ALA A 306 17.48 -25.57 -1.18
C ALA A 306 16.53 -24.40 -1.48
N ALA A 307 16.66 -23.79 -2.67
CA ALA A 307 15.75 -22.74 -3.12
C ALA A 307 14.32 -23.26 -3.25
N LEU A 308 14.14 -24.45 -3.84
CA LEU A 308 12.85 -25.10 -3.95
C LEU A 308 12.21 -25.36 -2.57
N HIS A 309 12.99 -25.86 -1.61
CA HIS A 309 12.52 -26.07 -0.24
C HIS A 309 12.05 -24.77 0.43
N LYS A 310 12.79 -23.66 0.23
CA LYS A 310 12.38 -22.34 0.73
C LYS A 310 11.07 -21.86 0.12
N CYS A 311 10.88 -22.01 -1.20
CA CYS A 311 9.62 -21.65 -1.86
C CYS A 311 8.43 -22.46 -1.32
N PHE A 312 8.59 -23.78 -1.14
CA PHE A 312 7.54 -24.62 -0.55
C PHE A 312 7.23 -24.24 0.89
N ALA A 313 8.26 -23.99 1.71
CA ALA A 313 8.07 -23.53 3.08
C ALA A 313 7.30 -22.21 3.13
N ALA A 314 7.64 -21.24 2.26
CA ALA A 314 6.94 -19.97 2.17
C ALA A 314 5.47 -20.13 1.75
N ALA A 315 5.21 -20.93 0.71
CA ALA A 315 3.85 -21.20 0.23
C ALA A 315 2.99 -21.92 1.27
N ARG A 316 3.56 -22.90 1.98
CA ARG A 316 2.89 -23.62 3.06
C ARG A 316 2.57 -22.69 4.23
N ASP A 317 3.50 -21.84 4.62
CA ASP A 317 3.30 -20.91 5.73
C ASP A 317 2.17 -19.91 5.41
N VAL A 318 2.09 -19.40 4.17
CA VAL A 318 0.96 -18.56 3.72
C VAL A 318 -0.35 -19.34 3.71
N ALA A 319 -0.36 -20.59 3.23
CA ALA A 319 -1.56 -21.42 3.25
C ALA A 319 -2.05 -21.69 4.70
N ALA A 320 -1.15 -21.95 5.63
CA ALA A 320 -1.48 -22.11 7.05
C ALA A 320 -2.06 -20.83 7.65
N LEU A 321 -1.43 -19.68 7.39
CA LEU A 321 -1.93 -18.37 7.83
C LEU A 321 -3.35 -18.08 7.32
N LEU A 322 -3.63 -18.40 6.06
CA LEU A 322 -4.96 -18.23 5.47
C LEU A 322 -5.99 -19.23 6.01
N ALA A 323 -5.57 -20.44 6.40
CA ALA A 323 -6.45 -21.42 7.01
C ALA A 323 -6.83 -21.02 8.45
N ASP A 324 -5.89 -20.43 9.18
CA ASP A 324 -6.10 -19.94 10.55
C ASP A 324 -6.91 -18.63 10.58
N ALA A 325 -6.65 -17.75 9.62
CA ALA A 325 -7.42 -16.53 9.44
C ALA A 325 -8.79 -16.88 8.84
N ARG A 326 -9.81 -17.07 9.69
CA ARG A 326 -11.19 -17.29 9.27
C ARG A 326 -11.56 -16.26 8.20
N LEU A 327 -11.65 -16.68 6.94
CA LEU A 327 -11.86 -15.77 5.79
C LEU A 327 -13.14 -14.93 5.92
N GLY A 328 -14.12 -15.39 6.72
CA GLY A 328 -15.34 -14.63 7.04
C GLY A 328 -15.10 -13.38 7.89
N ASP A 329 -13.96 -13.28 8.58
CA ASP A 329 -13.59 -12.10 9.37
C ASP A 329 -13.01 -10.98 8.49
N TRP A 330 -12.80 -11.26 7.19
CA TRP A 330 -12.28 -10.29 6.23
C TRP A 330 -13.44 -9.66 5.48
N GLU A 331 -14.15 -8.75 6.14
CA GLU A 331 -15.24 -8.03 5.48
C GLU A 331 -14.75 -7.32 4.20
N HIS A 332 -13.49 -6.88 4.17
CA HIS A 332 -12.87 -6.18 3.05
C HIS A 332 -11.38 -6.57 2.90
N PRO A 333 -11.02 -7.59 2.11
CA PRO A 333 -9.63 -7.93 1.84
C PRO A 333 -8.89 -6.74 1.18
N ASP A 334 -7.61 -6.57 1.51
CA ASP A 334 -6.78 -5.60 0.80
C ASP A 334 -6.60 -6.06 -0.67
N PRO A 335 -6.87 -5.19 -1.67
CA PRO A 335 -6.82 -5.56 -3.08
C PRO A 335 -5.46 -6.11 -3.53
N VAL A 336 -4.37 -5.80 -2.81
CA VAL A 336 -3.03 -6.33 -3.13
C VAL A 336 -2.91 -7.84 -2.91
N PHE A 337 -3.73 -8.42 -2.04
CA PHE A 337 -3.61 -9.84 -1.71
C PHE A 337 -3.93 -10.72 -2.90
N GLY A 338 -4.83 -10.31 -3.80
CA GLY A 338 -5.19 -11.08 -4.99
C GLY A 338 -3.98 -11.48 -5.83
N PRO A 339 -3.20 -10.52 -6.37
CA PRO A 339 -1.99 -10.81 -7.14
C PRO A 339 -0.93 -11.62 -6.38
N ILE A 340 -0.71 -11.31 -5.09
CA ILE A 340 0.30 -12.01 -4.29
C ILE A 340 -0.09 -13.49 -4.07
N LEU A 341 -1.34 -13.74 -3.69
CA LEU A 341 -1.84 -15.09 -3.46
C LEU A 341 -1.93 -15.90 -4.76
N ALA A 342 -2.23 -15.24 -5.89
CA ALA A 342 -2.17 -15.88 -7.21
C ALA A 342 -0.75 -16.41 -7.51
N ALA A 343 0.31 -15.65 -7.20
CA ALA A 343 1.68 -16.10 -7.41
C ALA A 343 2.04 -17.36 -6.59
N PHE A 344 1.55 -17.47 -5.35
CA PHE A 344 1.71 -18.69 -4.55
C PHE A 344 0.95 -19.89 -5.15
N ALA A 345 -0.30 -19.68 -5.58
CA ALA A 345 -1.10 -20.72 -6.19
C ALA A 345 -0.46 -21.22 -7.49
N GLU A 346 0.03 -20.32 -8.35
CA GLU A 346 0.75 -20.65 -9.57
C GLU A 346 2.01 -21.47 -9.29
N PHE A 347 2.80 -21.06 -8.30
CA PHE A 347 3.97 -21.81 -7.88
C PHE A 347 3.58 -23.24 -7.49
N LEU A 348 2.60 -23.41 -6.60
CA LEU A 348 2.16 -24.73 -6.13
C LEU A 348 1.61 -25.62 -7.26
N ILE A 349 0.79 -25.05 -8.16
CA ILE A 349 0.26 -25.77 -9.32
C ILE A 349 1.40 -26.21 -10.24
N GLY A 350 2.39 -25.34 -10.47
CA GLY A 350 3.55 -25.65 -11.30
C GLY A 350 4.44 -26.77 -10.74
N GLN A 351 4.31 -27.13 -9.46
CA GLN A 351 5.04 -28.25 -8.85
C GLN A 351 4.26 -29.59 -8.90
N LEU A 352 3.02 -29.61 -9.39
CA LEU A 352 2.26 -30.85 -9.51
C LEU A 352 2.84 -31.74 -10.63
N PRO A 353 2.88 -33.08 -10.44
CA PRO A 353 3.33 -34.00 -11.48
C PRO A 353 2.49 -33.84 -12.76
N SER A 354 3.15 -33.79 -13.93
CA SER A 354 2.56 -33.50 -15.25
C SER A 354 1.48 -34.49 -15.73
N GLY A 355 1.11 -35.49 -14.91
CA GLY A 355 0.07 -36.49 -15.20
C GLY A 355 -1.30 -36.22 -14.58
N LEU A 356 -1.46 -35.16 -13.79
CA LEU A 356 -2.79 -34.65 -13.39
C LEU A 356 -3.35 -33.80 -14.55
N PRO A 357 -4.68 -33.80 -14.79
CA PRO A 357 -5.28 -33.02 -15.86
C PRO A 357 -4.80 -31.58 -15.77
N SER A 358 -4.11 -31.13 -16.82
CA SER A 358 -3.47 -29.83 -16.88
C SER A 358 -4.50 -28.75 -16.56
N VAL A 359 -4.34 -28.09 -15.41
CA VAL A 359 -4.94 -26.76 -15.21
C VAL A 359 -4.32 -25.90 -16.31
N PRO A 360 -5.12 -25.27 -17.18
CA PRO A 360 -4.61 -24.85 -18.47
C PRO A 360 -3.56 -23.75 -18.31
N ALA A 361 -2.42 -23.97 -18.98
CA ALA A 361 -1.20 -23.18 -18.88
C ALA A 361 -1.39 -21.82 -19.56
N TYR A 362 -1.85 -20.81 -18.82
CA TYR A 362 -2.02 -19.44 -19.33
C TYR A 362 -1.39 -18.38 -18.43
N LEU A 363 -0.29 -18.65 -17.73
CA LEU A 363 0.17 -17.77 -16.66
C LEU A 363 1.67 -17.50 -16.75
N SER A 364 2.04 -16.60 -17.65
CA SER A 364 3.24 -15.76 -17.47
C SER A 364 2.81 -14.49 -16.74
N ALA A 365 3.70 -13.90 -15.93
CA ALA A 365 3.40 -12.78 -15.03
C ALA A 365 2.66 -11.57 -15.67
N GLY A 366 2.75 -11.37 -17.00
CA GLY A 366 1.98 -10.36 -17.74
C GLY A 366 0.55 -10.78 -18.14
N LYS A 367 0.24 -12.08 -18.22
CA LYS A 367 -1.09 -12.63 -18.59
C LYS A 367 -1.97 -12.97 -17.40
N CYS A 368 -1.38 -13.22 -16.23
CA CYS A 368 -2.11 -13.38 -14.96
C CYS A 368 -2.95 -12.13 -14.63
N HIS A 369 -2.44 -10.95 -14.99
CA HIS A 369 -3.13 -9.67 -14.86
C HIS A 369 -4.50 -9.62 -15.57
N ALA A 370 -4.55 -10.00 -16.85
CA ALA A 370 -5.80 -10.03 -17.62
C ALA A 370 -6.72 -11.18 -17.21
N ALA A 371 -6.17 -12.32 -16.77
CA ALA A 371 -6.94 -13.48 -16.34
C ALA A 371 -7.58 -13.31 -14.95
N VAL A 372 -6.87 -12.66 -14.01
CA VAL A 372 -7.42 -12.23 -12.71
C VAL A 372 -8.48 -11.15 -12.92
N GLN A 373 -8.24 -10.18 -13.82
CA GLN A 373 -9.25 -9.21 -14.26
C GLN A 373 -10.51 -9.93 -14.77
N GLN A 374 -10.35 -10.81 -15.76
CA GLN A 374 -11.45 -11.51 -16.42
C GLN A 374 -12.23 -12.41 -15.46
N ARG A 375 -11.56 -13.02 -14.47
CA ARG A 375 -12.20 -13.82 -13.43
C ARG A 375 -12.84 -13.01 -12.32
N TYR A 376 -12.28 -11.86 -11.95
CA TYR A 376 -12.91 -10.92 -11.02
C TYR A 376 -14.18 -10.34 -11.65
N THR A 377 -14.13 -9.95 -12.93
CA THR A 377 -15.32 -9.52 -13.69
C THR A 377 -16.33 -10.66 -13.87
N ALA A 378 -15.88 -11.89 -14.18
CA ALA A 378 -16.78 -13.05 -14.30
C ALA A 378 -17.38 -13.49 -12.96
N ALA A 379 -16.67 -13.32 -11.84
CA ALA A 379 -17.17 -13.59 -10.50
C ALA A 379 -18.21 -12.54 -10.07
N GLN A 380 -18.00 -11.25 -10.40
CA GLN A 380 -19.04 -10.22 -10.21
C GLN A 380 -20.30 -10.51 -11.02
N VAL A 381 -20.17 -10.98 -12.27
CA VAL A 381 -21.31 -11.40 -13.10
C VAL A 381 -21.98 -12.67 -12.56
N SER A 382 -21.22 -13.64 -12.05
CA SER A 382 -21.75 -14.92 -11.53
C SER A 382 -22.37 -14.81 -10.14
N LEU A 383 -21.99 -13.80 -9.35
CA LEU A 383 -22.59 -13.46 -8.05
C LEU A 383 -23.90 -12.66 -8.17
N GLY A 384 -24.45 -12.48 -9.38
CA GLY A 384 -25.76 -11.88 -9.59
C GLY A 384 -25.79 -10.35 -9.48
N LEU A 385 -24.64 -9.66 -9.63
CA LEU A 385 -24.63 -8.22 -9.91
C LEU A 385 -24.96 -8.01 -11.39
N GLY A 386 -26.27 -8.09 -11.69
CA GLY A 386 -26.80 -8.11 -13.04
C GLY A 386 -26.51 -6.84 -13.83
N VAL A 387 -25.71 -6.96 -14.88
CA VAL A 387 -25.82 -6.08 -16.05
C VAL A 387 -27.03 -6.55 -16.84
N PHE A 388 -28.17 -5.87 -16.68
CA PHE A 388 -29.28 -6.04 -17.61
C PHE A 388 -28.89 -5.43 -18.97
N PRO A 389 -29.14 -6.11 -20.09
CA PRO A 389 -28.96 -5.51 -21.41
C PRO A 389 -30.01 -4.42 -21.61
N GLN A 390 -29.58 -3.25 -22.06
CA GLN A 390 -30.47 -2.18 -22.50
C GLN A 390 -31.35 -2.70 -23.66
N GLN A 391 -32.67 -2.67 -23.44
CA GLN A 391 -33.66 -2.42 -24.47
C GLN A 391 -34.49 -1.21 -24.05
#